data_AF-A0AAV4YXH6-F1
#
_entry.id   AF-A0AAV4YXH6-F1
#
_cell.length_a   1.000
_cell.length_b   1.000
_cell.length_c   1.000
_cell.angle_alpha   90.00
_cell.angle_beta   90.00
_cell.angle_gamma   90.00
#
_symmetry.space_group_name_H-M   'P 1'
#
loop_
_entity.id
_entity.type
_entity.pdbx_description
1 polymer ?
#
loop_
_entity_poly.entity_id
_entity_poly.type
_entity_poly.pdbx_seq_one_letter_code
_entity_poly.pdbx_strand_id
1 'polypeptide(L)'
;MAFDSKTGLPSTTSIILIDGQKSLHAGEAVNYYAGLRNIDALIQSDGVIGYEDEGIYIRADHLLVAAKAELAIGQLPGSKYNCVTGSTKCGGFIPYDNFSKKDDVLTTIAFKLDGNGELLVIPGMDPTDTNPNSNFLSFDANFKFRSLDSTEQADPKNLGSYFSLINEDQVNNETVQTSSINLNRMEGHIGVKGKVVVSADTVTLDNQVKFNYKNDIAQPFKTNFAMSTNGNMQKIASVALTGGTMRSTFGITPR
;
A
#
# COMPACT_ATOMS: atom_id res chain seq x y z
N MET A 1 -9.27 7.36 -14.97
CA MET A 1 -8.96 6.20 -15.81
C MET A 1 -8.32 6.72 -17.07
N ALA A 2 -7.04 6.42 -17.29
CA ALA A 2 -6.34 6.79 -18.51
C ALA A 2 -6.77 5.85 -19.64
N PHE A 3 -6.91 6.36 -20.86
CA PHE A 3 -7.19 5.54 -22.03
C PHE A 3 -5.92 5.44 -22.86
N ASP A 4 -5.56 4.23 -23.25
CA ASP A 4 -4.46 4.04 -24.20
C ASP A 4 -4.87 4.62 -25.56
N SER A 5 -4.06 5.56 -26.06
CA SER A 5 -4.38 6.33 -27.26
C SER A 5 -4.31 5.51 -28.55
N LYS A 6 -3.72 4.31 -28.53
CA LYS A 6 -3.59 3.43 -29.70
C LYS A 6 -4.72 2.40 -29.77
N THR A 7 -5.21 1.94 -28.63
CA THR A 7 -6.19 0.85 -28.53
C THR A 7 -7.58 1.35 -28.12
N GLY A 8 -7.70 2.56 -27.56
CA GLY A 8 -8.94 3.09 -27.02
C GLY A 8 -9.44 2.34 -25.78
N LEU A 9 -8.63 1.40 -25.26
CA LEU A 9 -8.95 0.60 -24.09
C LEU A 9 -8.45 1.31 -22.81
N PRO A 10 -9.10 1.04 -21.66
CA PRO A 10 -8.60 1.49 -20.36
C PRO A 10 -7.16 1.02 -20.13
N SER A 11 -6.25 1.97 -19.91
CA SER A 11 -4.89 1.70 -19.45
C SER A 11 -4.85 1.86 -17.94
N THR A 12 -4.44 0.80 -17.25
CA THR A 12 -4.35 0.77 -15.79
C THR A 12 -2.98 0.28 -15.35
N THR A 13 -2.40 0.95 -14.37
CA THR A 13 -1.20 0.47 -13.68
C THR A 13 -1.63 -0.46 -12.56
N SER A 14 -1.06 -1.66 -12.50
CA SER A 14 -1.45 -2.67 -11.52
C SER A 14 -0.24 -3.46 -11.03
N ILE A 15 -0.25 -3.84 -9.76
CA ILE A 15 0.70 -4.76 -9.12
C ILE A 15 -0.12 -5.94 -8.61
N ILE A 16 0.04 -7.09 -9.26
CA ILE A 16 -0.84 -8.23 -9.08
C ILE A 16 -0.01 -9.50 -8.89
N LEU A 17 -0.33 -10.26 -7.86
CA LEU A 17 0.10 -11.65 -7.72
C LEU A 17 -0.89 -12.52 -8.49
N ILE A 18 -0.36 -13.39 -9.36
CA ILE A 18 -1.15 -14.34 -10.14
C ILE A 18 -0.87 -15.74 -9.61
N ASP A 19 -1.94 -16.50 -9.37
CA ASP A 19 -1.83 -17.92 -9.06
C ASP A 19 -2.68 -18.74 -10.04
N GLY A 20 -2.08 -19.79 -10.57
CA GLY A 20 -2.68 -20.68 -11.55
C GLY A 20 -3.03 -22.02 -10.92
N GLN A 21 -4.29 -22.42 -11.00
CA GLN A 21 -4.76 -23.74 -10.58
C GLN A 21 -5.40 -24.46 -11.76
N LYS A 22 -5.32 -25.81 -11.79
CA LYS A 22 -6.16 -26.60 -12.71
C LYS A 22 -7.62 -26.50 -12.27
N SER A 23 -8.51 -26.25 -13.21
CA SER A 23 -9.95 -26.29 -12.98
C SER A 23 -10.38 -27.67 -12.46
N LEU A 24 -11.40 -27.67 -11.59
CA LEU A 24 -12.08 -28.90 -11.17
C LEU A 24 -12.80 -29.59 -12.35
N HIS A 25 -13.05 -28.85 -13.45
CA HIS A 25 -13.71 -29.34 -14.66
C HIS A 25 -12.83 -29.13 -15.90
N ALA A 26 -12.45 -30.23 -16.57
CA ALA A 26 -11.72 -30.29 -17.84
C ALA A 26 -10.19 -30.06 -17.82
N GLY A 27 -9.55 -29.90 -16.65
CA GLY A 27 -8.08 -29.87 -16.57
C GLY A 27 -7.43 -28.63 -17.21
N GLU A 28 -8.20 -27.56 -17.37
CA GLU A 28 -7.78 -26.29 -17.98
C GLU A 28 -7.29 -25.30 -16.91
N ALA A 29 -6.53 -24.29 -17.30
CA ALA A 29 -5.97 -23.31 -16.36
C ALA A 29 -7.04 -22.33 -15.87
N VAL A 30 -7.20 -22.25 -14.55
CA VAL A 30 -7.90 -21.19 -13.83
C VAL A 30 -6.85 -20.27 -13.24
N ASN A 31 -6.86 -19.00 -13.62
CA ASN A 31 -5.89 -18.03 -13.11
C ASN A 31 -6.61 -17.04 -12.19
N TYR A 32 -6.19 -17.05 -10.93
CA TYR A 32 -6.59 -16.09 -9.92
C TYR A 32 -5.59 -14.97 -9.83
N TYR A 33 -6.06 -13.85 -9.31
CA TYR A 33 -5.23 -12.71 -9.08
C TYR A 33 -5.62 -12.03 -7.77
N ALA A 34 -4.63 -11.48 -7.09
CA ALA A 34 -4.82 -10.62 -5.92
C ALA A 34 -3.80 -9.48 -5.99
N GLY A 35 -4.25 -8.25 -5.76
CA GLY A 35 -3.33 -7.13 -5.75
C GLY A 35 -3.97 -5.76 -5.87
N LEU A 36 -3.13 -4.78 -6.18
CA LEU A 36 -3.53 -3.39 -6.39
C LEU A 36 -3.68 -3.14 -7.88
N ARG A 37 -4.81 -2.58 -8.29
CA ARG A 37 -5.04 -2.18 -9.68
C ARG A 37 -5.51 -0.73 -9.76
N ASN A 38 -5.48 -0.20 -10.99
CA ASN A 38 -5.86 1.18 -11.27
C ASN A 38 -5.10 2.17 -10.36
N ILE A 39 -3.80 1.91 -10.18
CA ILE A 39 -2.91 2.69 -9.33
C ILE A 39 -2.70 4.04 -10.01
N ASP A 40 -3.15 5.10 -9.35
CA ASP A 40 -2.84 6.48 -9.67
C ASP A 40 -1.92 7.01 -8.57
N ALA A 41 -0.69 7.35 -8.93
CA ALA A 41 0.34 7.72 -7.96
C ALA A 41 1.14 8.92 -8.43
N LEU A 42 1.41 9.83 -7.50
CA LEU A 42 2.31 10.95 -7.62
C LEU A 42 3.40 10.81 -6.55
N ILE A 43 4.65 10.82 -6.99
CA ILE A 43 5.82 10.87 -6.11
C ILE A 43 6.60 12.12 -6.52
N GLN A 44 6.77 13.03 -5.57
CA GLN A 44 7.61 14.20 -5.71
C GLN A 44 8.59 14.22 -4.54
N SER A 45 9.87 14.39 -4.86
CA SER A 45 10.89 14.57 -3.83
C SER A 45 12.02 15.44 -4.34
N ASP A 46 12.54 16.27 -3.45
CA ASP A 46 13.81 16.95 -3.61
C ASP A 46 14.70 16.63 -2.41
N GLY A 47 16.00 16.58 -2.66
CA GLY A 47 16.97 16.17 -1.66
C GLY A 47 18.27 15.67 -2.29
N VAL A 48 18.99 14.83 -1.55
CA VAL A 48 20.32 14.36 -1.93
C VAL A 48 20.43 12.86 -1.76
N ILE A 49 21.24 12.24 -2.62
CA ILE A 49 21.69 10.87 -2.51
C ILE A 49 23.21 10.92 -2.39
N GLY A 50 23.75 10.25 -1.39
CA GLY A 50 25.17 10.18 -1.09
C GLY A 50 25.59 8.77 -0.71
N TYR A 51 26.90 8.57 -0.64
CA TYR A 51 27.50 7.37 -0.09
C TYR A 51 28.11 7.71 1.26
N GLU A 52 27.81 6.90 2.26
CA GLU A 52 28.40 6.92 3.60
C GLU A 52 29.17 5.61 3.80
N ASP A 53 30.05 5.54 4.80
CA ASP A 53 30.88 4.35 5.05
C ASP A 53 30.06 3.05 5.21
N GLU A 54 28.82 3.17 5.71
CA GLU A 54 27.91 2.05 5.98
C GLU A 54 26.96 1.72 4.82
N GLY A 55 26.82 2.59 3.81
CA GLY A 55 25.88 2.36 2.72
C GLY A 55 25.45 3.59 1.92
N ILE A 56 24.28 3.50 1.29
CA ILE A 56 23.71 4.58 0.48
C ILE A 56 22.80 5.40 1.36
N TYR A 57 23.12 6.68 1.51
CA TYR A 57 22.33 7.63 2.28
C TYR A 57 21.46 8.47 1.35
N ILE A 58 20.18 8.58 1.68
CA ILE A 58 19.19 9.34 0.93
C ILE A 58 18.52 10.30 1.92
N ARG A 59 18.54 11.59 1.62
CA ARG A 59 17.76 12.59 2.35
C ARG A 59 16.76 13.22 1.40
N ALA A 60 15.49 13.21 1.78
CA ALA A 60 14.43 13.94 1.13
C ALA A 60 14.08 15.15 1.98
N ASP A 61 14.48 16.34 1.52
CA ASP A 61 14.19 17.62 2.18
C ASP A 61 12.69 17.93 2.06
N HIS A 62 12.08 17.56 0.93
CA HIS A 62 10.63 17.40 0.80
C HIS A 62 10.31 16.07 0.12
N LEU A 63 9.29 15.40 0.63
CA LEU A 63 8.75 14.16 0.11
C LEU A 63 7.22 14.23 0.15
N LEU A 64 6.62 14.14 -1.04
CA LEU A 64 5.20 13.97 -1.23
C LEU A 64 4.98 12.67 -1.99
N VAL A 65 4.35 11.70 -1.34
CA VAL A 65 3.82 10.49 -1.97
C VAL A 65 2.32 10.54 -1.82
N ALA A 66 1.60 10.59 -2.93
CA ALA A 66 0.15 10.45 -2.94
C ALA A 66 -0.23 9.32 -3.90
N ALA A 67 -1.00 8.35 -3.44
CA ALA A 67 -1.48 7.30 -4.31
C ALA A 67 -2.89 6.84 -3.94
N LYS A 68 -3.61 6.38 -4.96
CA LYS A 68 -4.92 5.76 -4.85
C LYS A 68 -4.90 4.48 -5.69
N ALA A 69 -5.37 3.38 -5.11
CA ALA A 69 -5.42 2.10 -5.78
C ALA A 69 -6.62 1.28 -5.31
N GLU A 70 -7.11 0.40 -6.16
CA GLU A 70 -8.15 -0.57 -5.83
C GLU A 70 -7.47 -1.88 -5.39
N LEU A 71 -7.77 -2.35 -4.18
CA LEU A 71 -7.42 -3.70 -3.75
C LEU A 71 -8.46 -4.67 -4.30
N ALA A 72 -8.03 -5.55 -5.19
CA ALA A 72 -8.91 -6.47 -5.90
C ALA A 72 -8.41 -7.91 -5.81
N ILE A 73 -9.36 -8.85 -5.73
CA ILE A 73 -9.12 -10.29 -5.80
C ILE A 73 -10.16 -10.89 -6.75
N GLY A 74 -9.70 -11.56 -7.79
CA GLY A 74 -10.59 -12.08 -8.83
C GLY A 74 -9.95 -13.13 -9.72
N GLN A 75 -10.64 -13.42 -10.81
CA GLN A 75 -10.12 -14.29 -11.88
C GLN A 75 -9.63 -13.43 -13.05
N LEU A 76 -8.53 -13.82 -13.69
CA LEU A 76 -7.98 -13.05 -14.81
C LEU A 76 -8.95 -13.06 -16.01
N PRO A 77 -9.08 -11.94 -16.73
CA PRO A 77 -9.80 -11.90 -18.00
C PRO A 77 -9.33 -12.99 -18.95
N GLY A 78 -10.27 -13.67 -19.63
CA GLY A 78 -9.97 -14.77 -20.55
C GLY A 78 -9.67 -16.13 -19.89
N SER A 79 -9.60 -16.22 -18.57
CA SER A 79 -9.62 -17.53 -17.87
C SER A 79 -11.04 -18.13 -17.86
N LYS A 80 -11.19 -19.43 -17.58
CA LYS A 80 -12.51 -20.04 -17.35
C LYS A 80 -12.97 -19.81 -15.92
N TYR A 81 -14.28 -19.64 -15.71
CA TYR A 81 -14.87 -19.60 -14.37
C TYR A 81 -14.56 -20.88 -13.60
N ASN A 82 -14.13 -20.74 -12.34
CA ASN A 82 -14.13 -21.87 -11.41
C ASN A 82 -15.50 -21.93 -10.75
N CYS A 83 -16.25 -23.00 -10.99
CA CYS A 83 -17.65 -23.09 -10.63
C CYS A 83 -17.97 -24.45 -10.02
N VAL A 84 -19.03 -24.50 -9.22
CA VAL A 84 -19.62 -25.76 -8.75
C VAL A 84 -20.47 -26.37 -9.87
N THR A 85 -20.43 -27.68 -10.04
CA THR A 85 -21.22 -28.43 -11.05
C THR A 85 -22.69 -28.01 -11.01
N GLY A 86 -23.22 -27.55 -12.14
CA GLY A 86 -24.61 -27.07 -12.27
C GLY A 86 -24.77 -25.55 -12.30
N SER A 87 -23.70 -24.77 -12.14
CA SER A 87 -23.72 -23.32 -12.38
C SER A 87 -23.80 -22.99 -13.87
N THR A 88 -24.62 -22.01 -14.24
CA THR A 88 -24.71 -21.46 -15.61
C THR A 88 -23.43 -20.81 -16.11
N LYS A 89 -22.50 -20.47 -15.20
CA LYS A 89 -21.18 -19.92 -15.56
C LYS A 89 -20.13 -21.00 -15.88
N CYS A 90 -20.44 -22.28 -15.64
CA CYS A 90 -19.51 -23.38 -15.92
C CYS A 90 -19.20 -23.51 -17.41
N GLY A 91 -17.91 -23.46 -17.75
CA GLY A 91 -17.42 -23.52 -19.14
C GLY A 91 -17.35 -22.15 -19.83
N GLY A 92 -17.87 -21.08 -19.22
CA GLY A 92 -17.75 -19.72 -19.72
C GLY A 92 -16.39 -19.08 -19.39
N PHE A 93 -16.05 -18.04 -20.15
CA PHE A 93 -14.84 -17.23 -19.94
C PHE A 93 -15.13 -15.99 -19.11
N ILE A 94 -14.15 -15.58 -18.29
CA ILE A 94 -14.16 -14.27 -17.63
C ILE A 94 -14.14 -13.18 -18.71
N PRO A 95 -15.04 -12.19 -18.66
CA PRO A 95 -15.09 -11.09 -19.61
C PRO A 95 -13.74 -10.36 -19.73
N TYR A 96 -13.38 -9.95 -20.95
CA TYR A 96 -12.14 -9.20 -21.23
C TYR A 96 -12.08 -7.85 -20.50
N ASP A 97 -13.24 -7.27 -20.18
CA ASP A 97 -13.41 -5.99 -19.51
C ASP A 97 -13.51 -6.10 -17.98
N ASN A 98 -13.17 -7.26 -17.38
CA ASN A 98 -13.36 -7.48 -15.94
C ASN A 98 -12.57 -6.48 -15.08
N PHE A 99 -11.40 -6.01 -15.53
CA PHE A 99 -10.64 -4.96 -14.84
C PHE A 99 -11.29 -3.57 -14.86
N SER A 100 -12.28 -3.36 -15.72
CA SER A 100 -13.07 -2.12 -15.78
C SER A 100 -14.29 -2.17 -14.87
N LYS A 101 -14.64 -3.35 -14.33
CA LYS A 101 -15.78 -3.58 -13.45
C LYS A 101 -15.33 -3.63 -12.01
N LYS A 102 -16.18 -3.24 -11.07
CA LYS A 102 -15.84 -3.21 -9.63
C LYS A 102 -16.18 -4.50 -8.89
N ASP A 103 -16.68 -5.51 -9.59
CA ASP A 103 -17.21 -6.76 -9.00
C ASP A 103 -16.18 -7.56 -8.18
N ASP A 104 -14.88 -7.33 -8.42
CA ASP A 104 -13.75 -7.97 -7.77
C ASP A 104 -12.92 -7.03 -6.88
N VAL A 105 -13.39 -5.79 -6.66
CA VAL A 105 -12.76 -4.82 -5.76
C VAL A 105 -13.26 -5.03 -4.34
N LEU A 106 -12.34 -5.26 -3.41
CA LEU A 106 -12.65 -5.38 -1.98
C LEU A 106 -12.77 -4.01 -1.31
N THR A 107 -11.83 -3.13 -1.63
CA THR A 107 -11.75 -1.78 -1.09
C THR A 107 -10.83 -0.93 -1.95
N THR A 108 -10.93 0.39 -1.83
CA THR A 108 -9.99 1.34 -2.41
C THR A 108 -9.10 1.90 -1.30
N ILE A 109 -7.80 1.82 -1.51
CA ILE A 109 -6.80 2.41 -0.62
C ILE A 109 -6.41 3.76 -1.21
N ALA A 110 -6.53 4.82 -0.42
CA ALA A 110 -6.01 6.14 -0.77
C ALA A 110 -5.09 6.61 0.34
N PHE A 111 -3.89 7.07 -0.02
CA PHE A 111 -2.95 7.59 0.96
C PHE A 111 -2.16 8.77 0.42
N LYS A 112 -1.78 9.65 1.33
CA LYS A 112 -0.84 10.74 1.13
C LYS A 112 0.11 10.79 2.32
N LEU A 113 1.40 10.79 2.02
CA LEU A 113 2.48 11.00 2.94
C LEU A 113 3.23 12.25 2.47
N ASP A 114 3.29 13.25 3.34
CA ASP A 114 3.79 14.61 3.06
C ASP A 114 4.65 15.06 4.23
N GLY A 115 5.91 15.36 3.96
CA GLY A 115 6.91 15.66 4.98
C GLY A 115 8.34 15.56 4.46
N ASN A 116 9.26 15.23 5.35
CA ASN A 116 10.68 15.11 5.06
C ASN A 116 11.27 13.90 5.77
N GLY A 117 12.35 13.33 5.25
CA GLY A 117 12.90 12.12 5.83
C GLY A 117 14.27 11.74 5.30
N GLU A 118 14.86 10.75 5.96
CA GLU A 118 16.17 10.20 5.65
C GLU A 118 16.04 8.68 5.59
N LEU A 119 16.84 8.07 4.72
CA LEU A 119 16.92 6.64 4.51
C LEU A 119 18.38 6.25 4.31
N LEU A 120 18.89 5.37 5.15
CA LEU A 120 20.16 4.69 4.96
C LEU A 120 19.90 3.26 4.50
N VAL A 121 20.40 2.92 3.33
CA VAL A 121 20.36 1.58 2.76
C VAL A 121 21.70 0.91 3.01
N ILE A 122 21.70 -0.09 3.88
CA ILE A 122 22.89 -0.79 4.34
C ILE A 122 22.89 -2.19 3.69
N PRO A 123 23.82 -2.46 2.76
CA PRO A 123 23.98 -3.79 2.20
C PRO A 123 24.59 -4.74 3.23
N GLY A 124 24.20 -6.00 3.14
CA GLY A 124 24.85 -7.09 3.85
C GLY A 124 26.20 -7.46 3.25
N MET A 125 26.86 -8.42 3.87
CA MET A 125 28.15 -8.96 3.44
C MET A 125 28.02 -10.44 3.11
N ASP A 126 29.00 -10.97 2.36
CA ASP A 126 28.99 -12.38 1.98
C ASP A 126 28.88 -13.30 3.21
N PRO A 127 28.00 -14.31 3.16
CA PRO A 127 27.80 -15.24 4.26
C PRO A 127 29.06 -16.03 4.53
N THR A 128 29.39 -16.17 5.82
CA THR A 128 30.52 -17.00 6.30
C THR A 128 29.98 -18.10 7.20
N ASP A 129 30.75 -19.16 7.43
CA ASP A 129 30.34 -20.26 8.35
C ASP A 129 30.00 -19.74 9.76
N THR A 130 30.65 -18.66 10.19
CA THR A 130 30.40 -18.00 11.48
C THR A 130 29.25 -16.99 11.46
N ASN A 131 28.83 -16.52 10.28
CA ASN A 131 27.72 -15.59 10.10
C ASN A 131 26.98 -15.91 8.79
N PRO A 132 26.18 -16.99 8.76
CA PRO A 132 25.51 -17.45 7.53
C PRO A 132 24.37 -16.51 7.08
N ASN A 133 23.91 -15.62 7.97
CA ASN A 133 22.77 -14.70 7.73
C ASN A 133 23.23 -13.26 7.46
N SER A 134 24.47 -13.06 7.03
CA SER A 134 25.01 -11.73 6.74
C SER A 134 24.61 -11.18 5.37
N ASN A 135 24.06 -12.01 4.49
CA ASN A 135 23.48 -11.56 3.22
C ASN A 135 22.07 -10.99 3.46
N PHE A 136 21.97 -9.69 3.53
CA PHE A 136 20.73 -8.96 3.70
C PHE A 136 20.77 -7.61 3.00
N LEU A 137 19.63 -6.96 2.92
CA LEU A 137 19.53 -5.54 2.60
C LEU A 137 18.72 -4.89 3.71
N SER A 138 19.32 -3.99 4.47
CA SER A 138 18.62 -3.29 5.55
C SER A 138 18.42 -1.82 5.22
N PHE A 139 17.36 -1.28 5.79
CA PHE A 139 16.88 0.07 5.59
C PHE A 139 16.69 0.68 6.97
N ASP A 140 17.42 1.75 7.29
CA ASP A 140 17.16 2.56 8.48
C ASP A 140 16.67 3.93 8.03
N ALA A 141 15.40 4.20 8.25
CA ALA A 141 14.74 5.40 7.79
C ALA A 141 14.12 6.14 8.95
N ASN A 142 14.00 7.46 8.80
CA ASN A 142 13.19 8.27 9.67
C ASN A 142 12.41 9.28 8.84
N PHE A 143 11.15 9.50 9.20
CA PHE A 143 10.26 10.36 8.45
C PHE A 143 9.46 11.25 9.40
N LYS A 144 9.56 12.55 9.18
CA LYS A 144 8.80 13.56 9.89
C LYS A 144 7.69 14.06 8.99
N PHE A 145 6.46 13.89 9.44
CA PHE A 145 5.29 14.44 8.78
C PHE A 145 5.33 15.97 8.81
N ARG A 146 4.92 16.59 7.71
CA ARG A 146 4.75 18.04 7.63
C ARG A 146 3.71 18.49 8.65
N SER A 147 4.06 19.47 9.48
CA SER A 147 3.10 20.08 10.39
C SER A 147 2.08 20.92 9.65
N LEU A 148 0.86 20.94 10.16
CA LEU A 148 -0.23 21.77 9.62
C LEU A 148 -0.31 23.09 10.40
N ASP A 149 -0.38 24.22 9.69
CA ASP A 149 -0.61 25.50 10.35
C ASP A 149 -2.06 25.67 10.85
N SER A 150 -2.35 26.75 11.59
CA SER A 150 -3.68 26.98 12.15
C SER A 150 -4.79 27.13 11.09
N THR A 151 -4.45 27.66 9.92
CA THR A 151 -5.38 27.85 8.79
C THR A 151 -5.68 26.52 8.14
N GLU A 152 -4.64 25.71 7.88
CA GLU A 152 -4.75 24.35 7.38
C GLU A 152 -5.53 23.45 8.34
N GLN A 153 -5.32 23.60 9.65
CA GLN A 153 -6.08 22.88 10.67
C GLN A 153 -7.55 23.34 10.72
N ALA A 154 -7.85 24.60 10.42
CA ALA A 154 -9.23 25.07 10.37
C ALA A 154 -9.99 24.59 9.13
N ASP A 155 -9.31 24.28 8.03
CA ASP A 155 -9.94 23.80 6.80
C ASP A 155 -10.30 22.29 6.89
N PRO A 156 -11.60 21.93 6.94
CA PRO A 156 -12.01 20.53 6.98
C PRO A 156 -11.63 19.74 5.72
N LYS A 157 -11.34 20.42 4.60
CA LYS A 157 -10.88 19.77 3.36
C LYS A 157 -9.40 19.44 3.38
N ASN A 158 -8.61 20.09 4.24
CA ASN A 158 -7.21 19.74 4.41
C ASN A 158 -7.07 18.53 5.32
N LEU A 159 -6.84 17.38 4.68
CA LEU A 159 -6.62 16.09 5.34
C LEU A 159 -5.16 15.90 5.78
N GLY A 160 -4.25 16.82 5.45
CA GLY A 160 -2.81 16.69 5.68
C GLY A 160 -2.23 15.42 5.05
N SER A 161 -1.29 14.79 5.74
CA SER A 161 -0.96 13.38 5.49
C SER A 161 -2.15 12.52 5.91
N TYR A 162 -2.63 11.68 5.00
CA TYR A 162 -3.86 10.92 5.18
C TYR A 162 -3.74 9.48 4.67
N PHE A 163 -4.52 8.58 5.23
CA PHE A 163 -4.73 7.23 4.78
C PHE A 163 -6.23 6.93 4.88
N SER A 164 -6.77 6.26 3.88
CA SER A 164 -8.19 5.97 3.77
C SER A 164 -8.40 4.59 3.18
N LEU A 165 -9.30 3.83 3.81
CA LEU A 165 -9.92 2.65 3.24
C LEU A 165 -11.34 3.03 2.85
N ILE A 166 -11.63 2.96 1.56
CA ILE A 166 -12.86 3.45 0.95
C ILE A 166 -13.60 2.27 0.35
N ASN A 167 -14.85 2.11 0.75
CA ASN A 167 -15.77 1.16 0.13
C ASN A 167 -16.83 1.93 -0.64
N GLU A 168 -17.12 1.45 -1.83
CA GLU A 168 -18.19 1.95 -2.66
C GLU A 168 -19.23 0.86 -2.79
N ASP A 169 -20.49 1.20 -2.55
CA ASP A 169 -21.63 0.32 -2.69
C ASP A 169 -22.60 0.91 -3.70
N GLN A 170 -23.19 0.07 -4.54
CA GLN A 170 -24.10 0.49 -5.58
C GLN A 170 -25.53 0.15 -5.17
N VAL A 171 -26.29 1.18 -4.79
CA VAL A 171 -27.71 1.03 -4.47
C VAL A 171 -28.50 1.07 -5.77
N ASN A 172 -29.26 -0.01 -6.03
CA ASN A 172 -30.18 -0.15 -7.17
C ASN A 172 -29.54 0.07 -8.55
N ASN A 173 -28.28 -0.30 -8.75
CA ASN A 173 -27.53 -0.10 -10.00
C ASN A 173 -27.41 1.35 -10.51
N GLU A 174 -27.79 2.36 -9.72
CA GLU A 174 -27.84 3.76 -10.18
C GLU A 174 -27.05 4.72 -9.30
N THR A 175 -27.04 4.51 -7.97
CA THR A 175 -26.37 5.44 -7.05
C THR A 175 -25.21 4.76 -6.33
N VAL A 176 -24.01 5.30 -6.51
CA VAL A 176 -22.82 4.87 -5.77
C VAL A 176 -22.77 5.60 -4.43
N GLN A 177 -22.95 4.85 -3.34
CA GLN A 177 -22.74 5.31 -1.98
C GLN A 177 -21.30 5.02 -1.59
N THR A 178 -20.64 5.96 -0.94
CA THR A 178 -19.24 5.79 -0.52
C THR A 178 -19.14 5.87 0.99
N SER A 179 -18.36 4.97 1.57
CA SER A 179 -18.03 4.98 2.98
C SER A 179 -16.53 4.82 3.15
N SER A 180 -15.94 5.44 4.16
CA SER A 180 -14.52 5.25 4.42
C SER A 180 -14.14 5.40 5.88
N ILE A 181 -13.06 4.73 6.23
CA ILE A 181 -12.34 4.88 7.49
C ILE A 181 -11.03 5.58 7.17
N ASN A 182 -10.71 6.61 7.92
CA ASN A 182 -9.63 7.55 7.61
C ASN A 182 -8.74 7.78 8.83
N LEU A 183 -7.43 7.77 8.60
CA LEU A 183 -6.43 8.36 9.46
C LEU A 183 -5.92 9.62 8.76
N ASN A 184 -6.24 10.79 9.28
CA ASN A 184 -5.88 12.06 8.65
C ASN A 184 -5.17 12.99 9.62
N ARG A 185 -4.56 14.05 9.06
CA ARG A 185 -3.79 15.04 9.79
C ARG A 185 -2.70 14.36 10.63
N MET A 186 -2.03 13.40 9.98
CA MET A 186 -0.90 12.71 10.58
C MET A 186 0.24 13.70 10.75
N GLU A 187 0.74 13.82 11.98
CA GLU A 187 1.85 14.69 12.36
C GLU A 187 2.80 13.94 13.31
N GLY A 188 4.06 14.37 13.36
CA GLY A 188 5.08 13.80 14.24
C GLY A 188 6.19 13.06 13.49
N HIS A 189 6.96 12.26 14.22
CA HIS A 189 8.16 11.59 13.69
C HIS A 189 8.04 10.08 13.85
N ILE A 190 8.17 9.35 12.75
CA ILE A 190 8.29 7.89 12.74
C ILE A 190 9.70 7.47 12.35
N GLY A 191 10.16 6.37 12.95
CA GLY A 191 11.34 5.64 12.49
C GLY A 191 10.88 4.37 11.80
N VAL A 192 11.55 3.98 10.72
CA VAL A 192 11.27 2.75 9.99
C VAL A 192 12.57 1.96 9.89
N LYS A 193 12.55 0.71 10.35
CA LYS A 193 13.65 -0.22 10.13
C LYS A 193 13.15 -1.39 9.31
N GLY A 194 13.71 -1.57 8.13
CA GLY A 194 13.44 -2.69 7.24
C GLY A 194 14.65 -3.60 7.14
N LYS A 195 14.45 -4.91 7.02
CA LYS A 195 15.50 -5.86 6.67
C LYS A 195 14.92 -6.93 5.74
N VAL A 196 15.48 -7.03 4.54
CA VAL A 196 15.24 -8.13 3.61
C VAL A 196 16.39 -9.11 3.78
N VAL A 197 16.07 -10.37 4.08
CA VAL A 197 17.06 -11.45 4.12
C VAL A 197 16.68 -12.46 3.05
N VAL A 198 17.67 -12.83 2.24
CA VAL A 198 17.53 -13.86 1.21
C VAL A 198 18.40 -15.03 1.62
N SER A 199 17.75 -16.15 1.89
CA SER A 199 18.37 -17.46 2.14
C SER A 199 18.10 -18.39 0.96
N ALA A 200 18.73 -19.57 0.94
CA ALA A 200 18.57 -20.54 -0.15
C ALA A 200 17.09 -20.84 -0.48
N ASP A 201 16.26 -21.00 0.55
CA ASP A 201 14.86 -21.42 0.40
C ASP A 201 13.85 -20.35 0.86
N THR A 202 14.29 -19.21 1.38
CA THR A 202 13.39 -18.22 1.98
C THR A 202 13.80 -16.79 1.67
N VAL A 203 12.80 -15.94 1.49
CA VAL A 203 12.94 -14.49 1.51
C VAL A 203 12.10 -13.96 2.67
N THR A 204 12.74 -13.30 3.62
CA THR A 204 12.05 -12.68 4.76
C THR A 204 12.20 -11.17 4.71
N LEU A 205 11.08 -10.48 4.90
CA LEU A 205 11.00 -9.04 5.04
C LEU A 205 10.55 -8.72 6.47
N ASP A 206 11.48 -8.22 7.28
CA ASP A 206 11.22 -7.69 8.60
C ASP A 206 11.03 -6.17 8.53
N ASN A 207 9.93 -5.66 9.06
CA ASN A 207 9.66 -4.23 9.14
C ASN A 207 9.34 -3.84 10.57
N GLN A 208 9.87 -2.71 11.01
CA GLN A 208 9.55 -2.09 12.28
C GLN A 208 9.21 -0.63 12.03
N VAL A 209 8.09 -0.17 12.58
CA VAL A 209 7.71 1.24 12.60
C VAL A 209 7.70 1.70 14.04
N LYS A 210 8.64 2.57 14.40
CA LYS A 210 8.72 3.20 15.72
C LYS A 210 7.94 4.51 15.69
N PHE A 211 6.87 4.58 16.46
CA PHE A 211 6.12 5.83 16.66
C PHE A 211 6.83 6.71 17.68
N ASN A 212 6.80 8.02 17.44
CA ASN A 212 7.58 8.99 18.19
C ASN A 212 9.04 8.54 18.28
N TYR A 213 9.73 8.57 17.14
CA TYR A 213 11.07 8.00 16.98
C TYR A 213 12.07 8.41 18.08
N LYS A 214 11.98 9.67 18.54
CA LYS A 214 12.84 10.25 19.58
C LYS A 214 12.36 10.00 21.02
N ASN A 215 11.20 9.36 21.19
CA ASN A 215 10.52 9.17 22.47
C ASN A 215 10.29 10.49 23.25
N ASP A 216 10.06 11.59 22.53
CA ASP A 216 9.77 12.90 23.13
C ASP A 216 8.27 13.05 23.33
N ILE A 217 7.80 13.03 24.58
CA ILE A 217 6.38 13.13 24.90
C ILE A 217 5.76 14.48 24.48
N ALA A 218 6.57 15.52 24.27
CA ALA A 218 6.10 16.81 23.77
C ALA A 218 5.75 16.75 22.27
N GLN A 219 6.32 15.79 21.54
CA GLN A 219 6.16 15.62 20.09
C GLN A 219 5.67 14.20 19.74
N PRO A 220 4.51 13.75 20.28
CA PRO A 220 4.00 12.43 19.96
C PRO A 220 3.61 12.35 18.49
N PHE A 221 3.56 11.13 17.95
CA PHE A 221 2.88 10.90 16.68
C PHE A 221 1.38 11.13 16.88
N LYS A 222 0.75 11.96 16.06
CA LYS A 222 -0.66 12.34 16.15
C LYS A 222 -1.38 12.02 14.86
N THR A 223 -2.64 11.64 14.96
CA THR A 223 -3.55 11.52 13.82
C THR A 223 -4.98 11.67 14.32
N ASN A 224 -5.90 12.08 13.45
CA ASN A 224 -7.32 11.90 13.72
C ASN A 224 -7.80 10.61 13.09
N PHE A 225 -8.66 9.91 13.81
CA PHE A 225 -9.48 8.84 13.28
C PHE A 225 -10.84 9.44 12.88
N ALA A 226 -11.22 9.26 11.62
CA ALA A 226 -12.44 9.82 11.06
C ALA A 226 -13.15 8.80 10.17
N MET A 227 -14.48 8.89 10.13
CA MET A 227 -15.30 8.13 9.21
C MET A 227 -15.96 9.09 8.24
N SER A 228 -16.16 8.67 7.00
CA SER A 228 -16.85 9.49 6.01
C SER A 228 -17.95 8.68 5.34
N THR A 229 -19.08 9.34 5.09
CA THR A 229 -20.19 8.82 4.29
C THR A 229 -20.52 9.83 3.20
N ASN A 230 -20.46 9.40 1.94
CA ASN A 230 -20.75 10.23 0.76
C ASN A 230 -19.96 11.55 0.75
N GLY A 231 -18.67 11.48 1.09
CA GLY A 231 -17.78 12.64 1.18
C GLY A 231 -17.92 13.51 2.43
N ASN A 232 -18.91 13.25 3.30
CA ASN A 232 -19.05 13.95 4.57
C ASN A 232 -18.21 13.27 5.63
N MET A 233 -17.03 13.82 5.91
CA MET A 233 -16.11 13.29 6.91
C MET A 233 -16.41 13.83 8.31
N GLN A 234 -16.56 12.91 9.26
CA GLN A 234 -16.72 13.20 10.68
C GLN A 234 -15.54 12.65 11.47
N LYS A 235 -14.88 13.52 12.23
CA LYS A 235 -13.87 13.11 13.19
C LYS A 235 -14.51 12.32 14.33
N ILE A 236 -14.00 11.13 14.57
CA ILE A 236 -14.45 10.23 15.65
C ILE A 236 -13.53 10.37 16.86
N ALA A 237 -12.22 10.40 16.65
CA ALA A 237 -11.24 10.51 17.73
C ALA A 237 -9.95 11.22 17.30
N SER A 238 -9.20 11.71 18.28
CA SER A 238 -7.78 12.05 18.12
C SER A 238 -6.94 10.97 18.78
N VAL A 239 -5.93 10.49 18.07
CA VAL A 239 -4.97 9.50 18.54
C VAL A 239 -3.62 10.19 18.70
N ALA A 240 -2.98 9.98 19.84
CA ALA A 240 -1.61 10.39 20.10
C ALA A 240 -0.82 9.19 20.62
N LEU A 241 0.24 8.81 19.89
CA LEU A 241 1.17 7.76 20.27
C LEU A 241 2.46 8.41 20.77
N THR A 242 2.69 8.36 22.07
CA THR A 242 3.87 8.93 22.73
C THR A 242 5.11 8.03 22.63
N GLY A 243 4.96 6.83 22.08
CA GLY A 243 6.04 5.86 21.86
C GLY A 243 5.48 4.51 21.42
N GLY A 244 6.40 3.56 21.21
CA GLY A 244 6.06 2.18 20.83
C GLY A 244 6.61 1.79 19.47
N THR A 245 6.62 0.48 19.19
CA THR A 245 7.11 -0.06 17.93
C THR A 245 6.15 -1.12 17.42
N MET A 246 5.61 -0.92 16.23
CA MET A 246 4.92 -1.97 15.49
C MET A 246 5.95 -2.78 14.73
N ARG A 247 5.80 -4.10 14.75
CA ARG A 247 6.66 -5.02 14.02
C ARG A 247 5.82 -5.91 13.12
N SER A 248 6.30 -6.14 11.92
CA SER A 248 5.71 -7.07 10.96
C SER A 248 6.83 -7.85 10.29
N THR A 249 6.68 -9.17 10.25
CA THR A 249 7.60 -10.07 9.57
C THR A 249 6.80 -10.84 8.54
N PHE A 250 7.24 -10.81 7.30
CA PHE A 250 6.66 -11.55 6.21
C PHE A 250 7.73 -12.45 5.59
N GLY A 251 7.47 -13.75 5.51
CA GLY A 251 8.37 -14.73 4.91
C GLY A 251 7.69 -15.45 3.76
N ILE A 252 8.40 -15.59 2.64
CA ILE A 252 8.01 -16.46 1.52
C ILE A 252 9.06 -17.55 1.38
N THR A 253 8.62 -18.79 1.24
CA THR A 253 9.41 -19.90 0.70
C THR A 253 8.99 -20.08 -0.75
N PRO A 254 9.83 -19.70 -1.74
CA PRO A 254 9.52 -19.97 -3.14
C PRO A 254 9.32 -21.47 -3.38
N ARG A 255 8.36 -21.83 -4.23
CA ARG A 255 8.10 -23.22 -4.64
C ARG A 255 9.03 -23.65 -5.76
#